data_AF-X1JHP5-F1
#
_entry.id   AF-X1JHP5-F1
#
_cell.length_a   1.000
_cell.length_b   1.000
_cell.length_c   1.000
_cell.angle_alpha   90.00
_cell.angle_beta   90.00
_cell.angle_gamma   90.00
#
_symmetry.space_group_name_H-M   'P 1'
#
loop_
_entity.id
_entity.type
_entity.pdbx_description
1 polymer ?
#
loop_
_entity_poly.entity_id
_entity_poly.type
_entity_poly.pdbx_seq_one_letter_code
_entity_poly.pdbx_strand_id
1 'polypeptide(L)' 'LTVFLHDRLVDMDKPITIRVNGRRRFRRRVSRDVGFMLEEVRREYDTKRIFYNNVKLRVY' A
#
# COMPACT_ATOMS: atom_id res chain seq x y z
N LEU A 1 -9.97 -0.45 -7.29
CA LEU A 1 -8.60 -1.02 -7.29
C LEU A 1 -7.97 -0.77 -5.93
N THR A 2 -7.39 -1.78 -5.29
CA THR A 2 -6.65 -1.63 -4.03
C THR A 2 -5.19 -1.93 -4.27
N VAL A 3 -4.30 -1.06 -3.83
CA VAL A 3 -2.85 -1.23 -3.94
C VAL A 3 -2.29 -1.44 -2.54
N PHE A 4 -1.76 -2.62 -2.26
CA PHE A 4 -1.09 -2.92 -1.00
C PHE A 4 0.37 -2.44 -1.06
N LEU A 5 0.85 -1.86 0.03
CA LEU A 5 2.17 -1.24 0.12
C LEU A 5 3.10 -2.09 0.97
N HIS A 6 4.27 -2.38 0.42
CA HIS A 6 5.34 -3.11 1.08
C HIS A 6 6.63 -2.27 1.01
N ASP A 7 7.34 -2.14 2.13
CA ASP A 7 8.59 -1.37 2.21
C ASP A 7 9.70 -1.82 1.26
N ARG A 8 9.71 -3.08 0.82
CA ARG A 8 10.69 -3.59 -0.16
C ARG A 8 10.42 -3.11 -1.58
N LEU A 9 9.21 -2.60 -1.83
CA LEU A 9 8.78 -2.15 -3.16
C LEU A 9 8.72 -0.62 -3.23
N VAL A 10 8.35 0.04 -2.14
CA VAL A 10 8.16 1.49 -2.08
C VAL A 10 8.69 2.04 -0.77
N ASP A 11 9.49 3.10 -0.88
CA ASP A 11 9.89 3.94 0.25
C ASP A 11 8.69 4.77 0.73
N MET A 12 8.09 4.37 1.84
CA MET A 12 6.92 5.02 2.45
C MET A 12 7.26 6.29 3.24
N ASP A 13 8.55 6.61 3.42
CA ASP A 13 8.98 7.86 4.03
C ASP A 13 8.94 9.04 3.07
N LYS A 14 8.75 8.75 1.77
CA LYS A 14 8.55 9.75 0.71
C LYS A 14 7.10 9.75 0.22
N PRO A 15 6.64 10.83 -0.43
CA PRO A 15 5.33 10.85 -1.09
C PRO A 15 5.24 9.78 -2.18
N ILE A 16 4.27 8.89 -2.06
CA ILE A 16 4.03 7.80 -3.01
C ILE A 16 3.16 8.34 -4.15
N THR A 17 3.57 8.08 -5.39
CA THR A 17 2.79 8.41 -6.58
C THR A 17 2.27 7.14 -7.24
N ILE A 18 0.95 7.01 -7.40
CA ILE A 18 0.35 5.88 -8.14
C ILE A 18 -0.18 6.40 -9.48
N ARG A 19 0.25 5.75 -10.56
CA ARG A 19 -0.22 5.99 -11.93
C ARG A 19 -1.02 4.78 -12.40
N VAL A 20 -2.17 5.03 -13.01
CA VAL A 20 -3.00 3.99 -13.64
C VAL A 20 -3.17 4.40 -15.10
N ASN A 21 -2.79 3.53 -16.03
CA ASN A 21 -2.78 3.80 -17.46
C ASN A 21 -2.02 5.11 -17.81
N GLY A 22 -0.83 5.26 -17.24
CA GLY A 22 0.03 6.45 -17.44
C GLY A 22 -0.45 7.73 -16.71
N ARG A 23 -1.71 7.80 -16.26
CA ARG A 23 -2.27 8.98 -15.59
C ARG A 23 -2.05 8.92 -14.08
N ARG A 24 -1.59 10.01 -13.47
CA ARG A 24 -1.43 10.12 -12.00
C ARG A 24 -2.80 10.12 -11.33
N ARG A 25 -3.05 9.15 -10.46
CA ARG A 25 -4.30 9.01 -9.69
C ARG A 25 -4.14 9.27 -8.19
N PHE A 26 -2.91 9.17 -7.68
CA PHE A 26 -2.60 9.40 -6.27
C PHE A 26 -1.22 10.02 -6.11
N ARG A 27 -1.08 10.96 -5.17
CA ARG A 27 0.21 11.49 -4.72
C ARG A 27 0.12 12.02 -3.30
N ARG A 28 0.46 11.20 -2.30
CA ARG A 28 0.56 11.59 -0.88
C ARG A 28 1.56 10.68 -0.16
N ARG A 29 2.05 11.12 0.99
CA ARG A 29 2.77 10.23 1.92
C ARG A 29 1.74 9.27 2.54
N VAL A 30 2.09 8.00 2.64
CA VAL A 30 1.29 6.98 3.31
C VAL A 30 2.15 6.43 4.43
N SER A 31 1.69 6.58 5.67
CA SER A 31 2.41 6.05 6.83
C SER A 31 2.23 4.54 6.92
N ARG A 32 3.22 3.88 7.52
CA ARG A 32 3.10 2.48 7.93
C ARG A 32 2.06 2.39 9.05
N ASP A 33 1.23 1.36 9.00
CA ASP A 33 0.21 1.08 10.00
C ASP A 33 0.43 -0.35 10.55
N VAL A 34 0.87 -0.43 11.80
CA VAL A 34 1.17 -1.70 12.47
C VAL A 34 -0.10 -2.51 12.71
N GLY A 35 -1.22 -1.84 13.02
CA GLY A 35 -2.51 -2.50 13.21
C GLY A 35 -2.96 -3.16 11.92
N PHE A 36 -2.95 -2.40 10.82
CA PHE A 36 -3.23 -2.94 9.49
C PHE A 36 -2.31 -4.11 9.12
N MET A 37 -1.01 -3.99 9.39
CA MET A 37 -0.04 -5.05 9.10
C MET A 37 -0.37 -6.34 9.84
N LEU A 38 -0.66 -6.27 11.14
CA LEU A 38 -1.01 -7.44 11.94
C LEU A 38 -2.33 -8.07 11.49
N GLU A 39 -3.32 -7.24 11.14
CA GLU A 39 -4.59 -7.71 10.58
C GLU A 39 -4.41 -8.42 9.24
N GLU A 40 -3.60 -7.88 8.32
CA GLU A 40 -3.32 -8.53 7.04
C GLU A 40 -2.56 -9.86 7.21
N VAL A 41 -1.54 -9.91 8.08
CA VAL A 41 -0.81 -11.15 8.36
C VAL A 41 -1.76 -12.21 8.95
N ARG A 42 -2.65 -11.80 9.87
CA ARG A 42 -3.69 -12.69 10.41
C ARG A 42 -4.65 -13.18 9.32
N ARG A 43 -5.02 -12.33 8.36
CA ARG A 43 -5.98 -12.67 7.29
C ARG A 43 -5.39 -13.66 6.29
N GLU A 44 -4.15 -13.42 5.87
CA GLU A 44 -3.50 -14.19 4.79
C GLU A 44 -2.73 -15.41 5.31
N TYR A 45 -2.49 -15.52 6.62
CA TYR A 45 -1.69 -16.57 7.26
C TYR A 45 -0.28 -16.75 6.66
N ASP A 46 0.24 -15.71 6.00
CA ASP A 46 1.55 -15.70 5.34
C ASP A 46 2.45 -14.61 5.93
N THR A 47 3.44 -15.02 6.72
CA THR A 47 4.41 -14.12 7.36
C THR A 47 5.44 -13.54 6.39
N LYS A 48 5.52 -14.06 5.16
CA LYS A 48 6.41 -13.51 4.12
C LYS A 48 5.74 -12.40 3.31
N ARG A 49 4.42 -12.25 3.43
CA ARG A 49 3.63 -11.28 2.66
C ARG A 49 3.12 -10.15 3.57
N ILE A 50 4.07 -9.36 4.07
CA ILE A 50 3.80 -8.27 5.01
C ILE A 50 3.51 -6.98 4.25
N PHE A 51 2.28 -6.49 4.37
CA PHE A 51 1.88 -5.18 3.87
C PHE A 51 1.69 -4.20 5.03
N TYR A 52 2.21 -2.98 4.89
CA TYR A 52 2.18 -1.98 5.95
C TYR A 52 1.01 -1.01 5.82
N ASN A 53 0.43 -0.89 4.63
CA ASN A 53 -0.79 -0.12 4.39
C ASN A 53 -1.39 -0.49 3.02
N ASN A 54 -2.55 0.09 2.68
CA ASN A 54 -3.12 0.03 1.35
C ASN A 54 -3.62 1.40 0.87
N VAL A 55 -3.76 1.56 -0.44
CA VAL A 55 -4.41 2.71 -1.07
C VAL A 55 -5.57 2.21 -1.93
N LYS A 56 -6.77 2.66 -1.59
CA LYS A 56 -7.99 2.40 -2.38
C LYS A 56 -8.13 3.49 -3.45
N LEU A 57 -8.15 3.07 -4.71
CA LEU A 57 -8.32 3.94 -5.88
C LEU A 57 -9.63 3.62 -6.60
N ARG A 58 -10.40 4.67 -6.91
CA ARG A 58 -11.50 4.61 -7.88
C ARG A 58 -10.92 4.82 -9.28
N VAL A 59 -11.07 3.82 -10.14
CA VAL A 59 -10.65 3.89 -11.54
C VAL A 59 -11.94 3.98 -12.34
N TYR A 60 -12.15 5.12 -13.00
CA TYR A 60 -13.20 5.34 -14.00
C TYR A 60 -12.54 5.29 -15.38
#